data_AF-A0A524KL58-F1
#
_entry.id   AF-A0A524KL58-F1
#
_cell.length_a   1.000
_cell.length_b   1.000
_cell.length_c   1.000
_cell.angle_alpha   90.00
_cell.angle_beta   90.00
_cell.angle_gamma   90.00
#
_symmetry.space_group_name_H-M   'P 1'
#
loop_
_entity.id
_entity.type
_entity.pdbx_description
1 polymer ?
#
loop_
_entity_poly.entity_id
_entity_poly.type
_entity_poly.pdbx_seq_one_letter_code
_entity_poly.pdbx_strand_id
1 'polypeptide(L)'
;MERSRDATGLILMAQGVDSVGGNPDVKGNMQTSIASIAERQTIGRPAVGQTVSDPGLAVCIRGLSKHYVHPWTLRVTRGLDALDLDVRRGEVMGLLGPNGAGKSTTLKLLTGLLKPTHGQAWLMGEPVESTASRRSLGFLPEQPYFYDYLNGIEYLELAAQLSGLQAATARERARHWLGRVGLGERPRLGLRKYSKGMLQRLGLAAALVHDPELLILDEPMSGLDPFGRRDVRDLITEQRERGVTVLFSSHILPDVEMLCDRVAIMIGGRLTRVATVGELVDDGAQAVEIRCAPGALLVIPKHWAGRVSRTQRADESVFRLEDEARLGDVLGWLLQAGVQVRAVTPQRPTLETLFMAAAEAEHERRQA
;
A
#
# COMPACT_ATOMS: atom_id res chain seq x y z
N MET A 1 -48.45 -21.13 -26.36
CA MET A 1 -47.96 -22.19 -25.47
C MET A 1 -47.05 -21.51 -24.45
N GLU A 2 -47.56 -20.84 -23.41
CA GLU A 2 -48.38 -21.28 -22.27
C GLU A 2 -47.50 -21.44 -21.00
N ARG A 3 -47.73 -20.50 -20.05
CA ARG A 3 -47.61 -20.50 -18.56
C ARG A 3 -46.21 -20.67 -17.92
N SER A 4 -45.74 -19.76 -17.05
CA SER A 4 -46.24 -19.31 -15.72
C SER A 4 -46.09 -20.35 -14.59
N ARG A 5 -45.34 -19.96 -13.54
CA ARG A 5 -45.56 -20.17 -12.08
C ARG A 5 -44.27 -19.77 -11.34
N ASP A 6 -44.22 -18.61 -10.68
CA ASP A 6 -44.74 -18.24 -9.36
C ASP A 6 -43.95 -18.79 -8.16
N ALA A 7 -43.61 -17.82 -7.30
CA ALA A 7 -43.00 -17.91 -6.00
C ALA A 7 -44.00 -18.36 -4.93
N THR A 8 -43.54 -19.07 -3.89
CA THR A 8 -44.03 -19.13 -2.49
C THR A 8 -43.00 -19.99 -1.75
N GLY A 9 -42.21 -19.53 -0.77
CA GLY A 9 -42.60 -19.17 0.59
C GLY A 9 -42.16 -20.28 1.55
N LEU A 10 -41.29 -19.98 2.53
CA LEU A 10 -41.22 -20.75 3.78
C LEU A 10 -40.64 -19.89 4.92
N ILE A 11 -41.55 -19.41 5.78
CA ILE A 11 -41.32 -18.98 7.15
C ILE A 11 -41.91 -20.07 8.04
N LEU A 12 -41.14 -20.60 8.99
CA LEU A 12 -41.61 -21.22 10.25
C LEU A 12 -40.37 -21.40 11.15
N MET A 13 -40.17 -20.56 12.18
CA MET A 13 -40.61 -20.73 13.59
C MET A 13 -40.06 -21.98 14.30
N ALA A 14 -39.19 -21.75 15.29
CA ALA A 14 -39.19 -22.47 16.56
C ALA A 14 -38.70 -21.52 17.67
N GLN A 15 -39.60 -21.24 18.63
CA GLN A 15 -39.36 -20.55 19.90
C GLN A 15 -39.33 -21.54 21.07
N GLY A 16 -38.66 -21.13 22.16
CA GLY A 16 -38.83 -21.62 23.54
C GLY A 16 -37.88 -22.75 23.94
N VAL A 17 -37.26 -22.82 25.14
CA VAL A 17 -37.81 -22.51 26.47
C VAL A 17 -36.67 -22.23 27.49
N ASP A 18 -36.85 -21.15 28.28
CA ASP A 18 -36.53 -20.81 29.70
C ASP A 18 -35.27 -21.38 30.40
N SER A 19 -34.34 -20.58 30.95
CA SER A 19 -34.33 -19.61 32.10
C SER A 19 -33.77 -20.23 33.39
N VAL A 20 -32.72 -19.61 33.96
CA VAL A 20 -32.34 -19.34 35.39
C VAL A 20 -30.93 -18.71 35.28
N GLY A 21 -30.62 -17.45 35.59
CA GLY A 21 -30.79 -16.69 36.82
C GLY A 21 -29.39 -16.26 37.31
N GLY A 22 -29.04 -14.97 37.26
CA GLY A 22 -27.75 -14.47 37.79
C GLY A 22 -27.34 -13.05 37.34
N ASN A 23 -27.72 -12.07 38.16
CA ASN A 23 -27.34 -10.64 38.32
C ASN A 23 -26.57 -9.88 37.18
N PRO A 24 -27.08 -8.71 36.73
CA PRO A 24 -26.51 -7.92 35.65
C PRO A 24 -25.67 -6.76 36.21
N ASP A 25 -24.35 -6.84 36.12
CA ASP A 25 -23.46 -5.68 36.01
C ASP A 25 -22.04 -6.21 35.81
N VAL A 26 -21.19 -5.44 35.10
CA VAL A 26 -19.74 -5.69 34.89
C VAL A 26 -19.33 -6.50 33.63
N LYS A 27 -20.20 -6.76 32.65
CA LYS A 27 -19.77 -7.30 31.33
C LYS A 27 -20.10 -6.45 30.09
N GLY A 28 -20.58 -5.22 30.29
CA GLY A 28 -21.14 -4.39 29.21
C GLY A 28 -20.19 -3.45 28.44
N ASN A 29 -18.92 -3.26 28.84
CA ASN A 29 -18.15 -2.09 28.36
C ASN A 29 -16.81 -2.38 27.63
N MET A 30 -16.55 -3.60 27.17
CA MET A 30 -15.30 -3.90 26.45
C MET A 30 -15.47 -4.63 25.11
N GLN A 31 -16.68 -5.11 24.79
CA GLN A 31 -16.99 -5.69 23.46
C GLN A 31 -17.68 -4.70 22.52
N THR A 32 -18.13 -3.55 23.01
CA THR A 32 -18.90 -2.56 22.24
C THR A 32 -18.03 -1.58 21.46
N SER A 33 -16.71 -1.53 21.67
CA SER A 33 -15.82 -0.58 20.98
C SER A 33 -15.09 -1.15 19.76
N ILE A 34 -15.07 -2.48 19.57
CA ILE A 34 -14.44 -3.12 18.39
C ILE A 34 -15.50 -3.37 17.29
N ALA A 35 -16.75 -3.62 17.66
CA ALA A 35 -17.85 -3.79 16.71
C ALA A 35 -18.29 -2.45 16.07
N SER A 36 -18.20 -1.32 16.79
CA SER A 36 -18.68 -0.01 16.30
C SER A 36 -17.72 0.71 15.33
N ILE A 37 -16.49 0.20 15.16
CA ILE A 37 -15.51 0.75 14.21
C ILE A 37 -15.49 -0.08 12.90
N ALA A 38 -15.90 -1.35 12.95
CA ALA A 38 -16.06 -2.21 11.78
C ALA A 38 -17.33 -1.90 10.95
N GLU A 39 -18.28 -1.12 11.48
CA GLU A 39 -19.60 -0.91 10.89
C GLU A 39 -19.77 0.39 10.05
N ARG A 40 -18.71 1.16 9.81
CA ARG A 40 -18.81 2.43 9.03
C ARG A 40 -18.29 2.42 7.60
N GLN A 41 -17.94 1.26 7.03
CA GLN A 41 -17.69 1.16 5.58
C GLN A 41 -18.14 -0.19 5.02
N THR A 42 -19.40 -0.55 5.22
CA THR A 42 -20.07 -1.50 4.31
C THR A 42 -20.71 -0.70 3.18
N ILE A 43 -19.89 -0.18 2.26
CA ILE A 43 -20.42 0.31 0.99
C ILE A 43 -20.99 -0.91 0.28
N GLY A 44 -22.30 -0.91 0.07
CA GLY A 44 -23.02 -2.00 -0.59
C GLY A 44 -22.30 -2.41 -1.87
N ARG A 45 -22.06 -3.71 -2.01
CA ARG A 45 -21.41 -4.33 -3.17
C ARG A 45 -22.17 -3.94 -4.45
N PRO A 46 -21.63 -3.08 -5.33
CA PRO A 46 -22.36 -2.63 -6.50
C PRO A 46 -22.52 -3.80 -7.49
N ALA A 47 -23.65 -3.84 -8.18
CA ALA A 47 -23.91 -4.81 -9.22
C ALA A 47 -22.94 -4.60 -10.41
N VAL A 48 -22.61 -5.69 -11.09
CA VAL A 48 -21.80 -5.71 -12.33
C VAL A 48 -22.37 -4.67 -13.31
N GLY A 49 -21.60 -3.63 -13.62
CA GLY A 49 -21.96 -2.58 -14.59
C GLY A 49 -22.40 -1.23 -14.01
N GLN A 50 -22.33 -1.01 -12.69
CA GLN A 50 -22.50 0.32 -12.13
C GLN A 50 -21.19 1.12 -12.21
N THR A 51 -21.26 2.30 -12.83
CA THR A 51 -20.24 3.34 -12.75
C THR A 51 -20.07 3.72 -11.29
N VAL A 52 -18.94 3.38 -10.67
CA VAL A 52 -18.55 4.01 -9.40
C VAL A 52 -18.08 5.42 -9.75
N SER A 53 -19.02 6.34 -9.92
CA SER A 53 -18.77 7.73 -10.26
C SER A 53 -18.61 8.57 -9.00
N ASP A 54 -17.63 8.25 -8.16
CA ASP A 54 -17.13 9.28 -7.24
C ASP A 54 -16.12 10.12 -8.03
N PRO A 55 -16.48 11.36 -8.45
CA PRO A 55 -15.56 12.23 -9.19
C PRO A 55 -14.28 12.54 -8.40
N GLY A 56 -14.28 12.34 -7.08
CA GLY A 56 -13.10 12.49 -6.23
C GLY A 56 -12.08 11.36 -6.32
N LEU A 57 -12.42 10.22 -6.95
CA LEU A 57 -11.52 9.08 -7.08
C LEU A 57 -10.79 9.07 -8.43
N ALA A 58 -9.48 8.86 -8.36
CA ALA A 58 -8.63 8.62 -9.52
C ALA A 58 -8.52 7.13 -9.84
N VAL A 59 -8.49 6.27 -8.81
CA VAL A 59 -8.50 4.81 -8.96
C VAL A 59 -9.57 4.24 -8.04
N CYS A 60 -10.42 3.39 -8.59
CA CYS A 60 -11.41 2.63 -7.84
C CYS A 60 -11.26 1.16 -8.20
N ILE A 61 -11.04 0.30 -7.21
CA ILE A 61 -10.90 -1.14 -7.37
C ILE A 61 -11.99 -1.84 -6.55
N ARG A 62 -12.75 -2.74 -7.18
CA ARG A 62 -13.80 -3.51 -6.51
C ARG A 62 -13.62 -5.01 -6.73
N GLY A 63 -13.30 -5.75 -5.66
CA GLY A 63 -13.15 -7.20 -5.63
C GLY A 63 -12.21 -7.77 -6.69
N LEU A 64 -11.15 -7.03 -7.03
CA LEU A 64 -10.27 -7.37 -8.15
C LEU A 64 -9.42 -8.60 -7.80
N SER A 65 -9.53 -9.65 -8.61
CA SER A 65 -8.82 -10.91 -8.41
C SER A 65 -8.10 -11.37 -9.67
N LYS A 66 -6.95 -12.01 -9.47
CA LYS A 66 -6.17 -12.64 -10.54
C LYS A 66 -5.67 -14.01 -10.12
N HIS A 67 -6.15 -15.03 -10.83
CA HIS A 67 -5.72 -16.41 -10.68
C HIS A 67 -4.87 -16.82 -11.87
N TYR A 68 -3.73 -17.45 -11.60
CA TYR A 68 -2.84 -18.02 -12.59
C TYR A 68 -2.98 -19.53 -12.57
N VAL A 69 -3.34 -20.12 -13.70
CA VAL A 69 -3.44 -21.57 -13.85
C VAL A 69 -2.12 -22.06 -14.47
N HIS A 70 -1.40 -22.92 -13.76
CA HIS A 70 -0.20 -23.54 -14.32
C HIS A 70 -0.58 -24.55 -15.41
N PRO A 71 -0.04 -24.43 -16.64
CA PRO A 71 -0.47 -25.27 -17.77
C PRO A 71 -0.29 -26.77 -17.55
N TRP A 72 0.76 -27.16 -16.83
CA TRP A 72 1.17 -28.55 -16.68
C TRP A 72 0.59 -29.23 -15.45
N THR A 73 0.43 -28.48 -14.36
CA THR A 73 0.00 -29.04 -13.07
C THR A 73 -1.47 -28.73 -12.77
N LEU A 74 -2.12 -27.89 -13.59
CA LEU A 74 -3.44 -27.31 -13.34
C LEU A 74 -3.56 -26.60 -11.98
N ARG A 75 -2.43 -26.38 -11.29
CA ARG A 75 -2.40 -25.71 -10.00
C ARG A 75 -2.78 -24.25 -10.19
N VAL A 76 -3.73 -23.80 -9.39
CA VAL A 76 -4.16 -22.41 -9.38
C VAL A 76 -3.36 -21.66 -8.31
N THR A 77 -2.60 -20.65 -8.74
CA THR A 77 -1.92 -19.70 -7.87
C THR A 77 -2.72 -18.40 -7.85
N ARG A 78 -3.17 -17.97 -6.67
CA ARG A 78 -3.85 -16.67 -6.50
C ARG A 78 -2.80 -15.57 -6.44
N GLY A 79 -2.67 -14.80 -7.51
CA GLY A 79 -1.76 -13.65 -7.57
C GLY A 79 -2.36 -12.38 -6.99
N LEU A 80 -3.69 -12.28 -6.98
CA LEU A 80 -4.47 -11.25 -6.31
C LEU A 80 -5.83 -11.84 -5.91
N ASP A 81 -6.33 -11.54 -4.73
CA ASP A 81 -7.59 -12.10 -4.21
C ASP A 81 -8.46 -11.04 -3.52
N ALA A 82 -9.52 -10.63 -4.24
CA ALA A 82 -10.57 -9.72 -3.80
C ALA A 82 -10.02 -8.38 -3.27
N LEU A 83 -9.21 -7.71 -4.10
CA LEU A 83 -8.68 -6.40 -3.76
C LEU A 83 -9.76 -5.31 -3.90
N ASP A 84 -9.98 -4.55 -2.83
CA ASP A 84 -10.75 -3.30 -2.83
C ASP A 84 -9.81 -2.16 -2.47
N LEU A 85 -9.71 -1.13 -3.30
CA LEU A 85 -8.80 0.00 -3.07
C LEU A 85 -9.31 1.27 -3.75
N ASP A 86 -9.29 2.37 -3.01
CA ASP A 86 -9.66 3.69 -3.51
C ASP A 86 -8.50 4.68 -3.36
N VAL A 87 -8.14 5.30 -4.49
CA VAL A 87 -7.14 6.36 -4.58
C VAL A 87 -7.82 7.66 -4.96
N ARG A 88 -7.66 8.70 -4.13
CA ARG A 88 -8.24 10.03 -4.36
C ARG A 88 -7.44 10.81 -5.39
N ARG A 89 -8.10 11.70 -6.11
CA ARG A 89 -7.43 12.63 -7.03
C ARG A 89 -6.44 13.53 -6.27
N GLY A 90 -5.24 13.68 -6.83
CA GLY A 90 -4.18 14.53 -6.30
C GLY A 90 -3.43 13.95 -5.08
N GLU A 91 -3.74 12.72 -4.66
CA GLU A 91 -3.00 12.06 -3.58
C GLU A 91 -1.85 11.18 -4.14
N VAL A 92 -0.83 10.98 -3.32
CA VAL A 92 0.22 9.99 -3.53
C VAL A 92 -0.08 8.76 -2.68
N MET A 93 -0.38 7.64 -3.36
CA MET A 93 -0.65 6.34 -2.75
C MET A 93 0.51 5.38 -3.02
N GLY A 94 1.07 4.79 -1.96
CA GLY A 94 2.07 3.73 -2.05
C GLY A 94 1.46 2.35 -1.84
N LEU A 95 1.66 1.42 -2.79
CA LEU A 95 1.46 0.00 -2.59
C LEU A 95 2.73 -0.59 -1.94
N LEU A 96 2.69 -0.84 -0.63
CA LEU A 96 3.81 -1.39 0.12
C LEU A 96 3.62 -2.90 0.32
N GLY A 97 4.67 -3.69 0.06
CA GLY A 97 4.54 -5.15 0.17
C GLY A 97 5.86 -5.86 -0.11
N PRO A 98 6.07 -7.09 0.39
CA PRO A 98 7.22 -7.89 -0.02
C PRO A 98 7.12 -8.31 -1.49
N ASN A 99 8.18 -8.92 -2.00
CA ASN A 99 8.15 -9.54 -3.33
C ASN A 99 7.10 -10.66 -3.39
N GLY A 100 6.35 -10.73 -4.48
CA GLY A 100 5.24 -11.68 -4.63
C GLY A 100 3.95 -11.30 -3.90
N ALA A 101 3.85 -10.10 -3.31
CA ALA A 101 2.63 -9.63 -2.66
C ALA A 101 1.47 -9.26 -3.61
N GLY A 102 1.71 -9.24 -4.93
CA GLY A 102 0.70 -8.88 -5.93
C GLY A 102 0.70 -7.41 -6.36
N LYS A 103 1.71 -6.60 -5.95
CA LYS A 103 1.84 -5.18 -6.32
C LYS A 103 1.86 -4.97 -7.84
N SER A 104 2.86 -5.53 -8.53
CA SER A 104 3.00 -5.42 -9.98
C SER A 104 1.84 -6.05 -10.73
N THR A 105 1.23 -7.12 -10.19
CA THR A 105 0.01 -7.71 -10.75
C THR A 105 -1.15 -6.71 -10.70
N THR A 106 -1.33 -6.01 -9.59
CA THR A 106 -2.34 -4.97 -9.41
C THR A 106 -2.14 -3.84 -10.42
N LEU A 107 -0.92 -3.31 -10.53
CA LEU A 107 -0.62 -2.23 -11.48
C LEU A 107 -0.84 -2.66 -12.94
N LYS A 108 -0.49 -3.91 -13.28
CA LYS A 108 -0.73 -4.48 -14.62
C LYS A 108 -2.22 -4.69 -14.92
N LEU A 109 -3.04 -4.98 -13.91
CA LEU A 109 -4.50 -5.05 -14.08
C LEU A 109 -5.09 -3.65 -14.30
N LEU A 110 -4.66 -2.65 -13.51
CA LEU A 110 -5.10 -1.26 -13.64
C LEU A 110 -4.76 -0.67 -15.01
N THR A 111 -3.58 -0.98 -15.54
CA THR A 111 -3.12 -0.51 -16.86
C THR A 111 -3.71 -1.31 -18.03
N GLY A 112 -4.51 -2.34 -17.75
CA GLY A 112 -5.09 -3.22 -18.77
C GLY A 112 -4.09 -4.17 -19.45
N LEU A 113 -2.85 -4.25 -18.97
CA LEU A 113 -1.83 -5.20 -19.45
C LEU A 113 -2.14 -6.65 -19.04
N LEU A 114 -2.92 -6.82 -17.97
CA LEU A 114 -3.51 -8.09 -17.57
C LEU A 114 -5.02 -7.95 -17.50
N LYS A 115 -5.73 -9.02 -17.88
CA LYS A 115 -7.18 -9.13 -17.63
C LYS A 115 -7.44 -9.70 -16.24
N PRO A 116 -8.41 -9.15 -15.48
CA PRO A 116 -8.83 -9.73 -14.21
C PRO A 116 -9.46 -11.11 -14.43
N THR A 117 -9.39 -11.95 -13.40
CA THR A 117 -10.21 -13.17 -13.34
C THR A 117 -11.60 -12.85 -12.81
N HIS A 118 -11.67 -11.96 -11.81
CA HIS A 118 -12.91 -11.43 -11.24
C HIS A 118 -12.71 -9.97 -10.82
N GLY A 119 -13.81 -9.28 -10.55
CA GLY A 119 -13.81 -7.89 -10.09
C GLY A 119 -13.66 -6.88 -11.22
N GLN A 120 -13.65 -5.61 -10.84
CA GLN A 120 -13.65 -4.48 -11.76
C GLN A 120 -12.76 -3.37 -11.22
N ALA A 121 -12.23 -2.55 -12.12
CA ALA A 121 -11.47 -1.37 -11.78
C ALA A 121 -11.77 -0.22 -12.73
N TRP A 122 -11.63 1.00 -12.22
CA TRP A 122 -11.83 2.24 -12.96
C TRP A 122 -10.66 3.18 -12.72
N LEU A 123 -10.24 3.88 -13.77
CA LEU A 123 -9.28 4.98 -13.72
C LEU A 123 -10.01 6.24 -14.16
N MET A 124 -10.02 7.26 -13.32
CA MET A 124 -10.63 8.57 -13.64
C MET A 124 -12.10 8.46 -14.06
N GLY A 125 -12.82 7.49 -13.48
CA GLY A 125 -14.21 7.17 -13.81
C GLY A 125 -14.39 6.26 -15.05
N GLU A 126 -13.33 6.01 -15.82
CA GLU A 126 -13.35 5.13 -16.99
C GLU A 126 -12.99 3.69 -16.62
N PRO A 127 -13.73 2.67 -17.07
CA PRO A 127 -13.35 1.27 -16.87
C PRO A 127 -11.95 0.98 -17.44
N VAL A 128 -11.15 0.17 -16.75
CA VAL A 128 -9.79 -0.19 -17.20
C VAL A 128 -9.76 -0.88 -18.56
N GLU A 129 -10.84 -1.57 -18.93
CA GLU A 129 -11.00 -2.21 -20.23
C GLU A 129 -11.18 -1.20 -21.38
N SER A 130 -11.71 -0.01 -21.09
CA SER A 130 -11.94 1.08 -22.06
C SER A 130 -10.61 1.69 -22.51
N THR A 131 -10.45 2.01 -23.79
CA THR A 131 -9.26 2.74 -24.27
C THR A 131 -9.19 4.17 -23.75
N ALA A 132 -10.33 4.74 -23.34
CA ALA A 132 -10.41 6.08 -22.77
C ALA A 132 -9.63 6.22 -21.45
N SER A 133 -9.61 5.18 -20.62
CA SER A 133 -8.88 5.16 -19.33
C SER A 133 -7.38 5.39 -19.47
N ARG A 134 -6.81 5.16 -20.66
CA ARG A 134 -5.39 5.31 -20.96
C ARG A 134 -4.99 6.73 -21.35
N ARG A 135 -5.94 7.60 -21.74
CA ARG A 135 -5.62 8.95 -22.23
C ARG A 135 -4.97 9.83 -21.17
N SER A 136 -5.45 9.74 -19.93
CA SER A 136 -4.95 10.53 -18.80
C SER A 136 -3.96 9.74 -17.92
N LEU A 137 -3.53 8.56 -18.34
CA LEU A 137 -2.65 7.67 -17.58
C LEU A 137 -1.21 7.74 -18.10
N GLY A 138 -0.27 8.00 -17.21
CA GLY A 138 1.15 7.71 -17.43
C GLY A 138 1.55 6.44 -16.69
N PHE A 139 2.33 5.58 -17.34
CA PHE A 139 2.75 4.30 -16.76
C PHE A 139 4.24 4.05 -16.91
N LEU A 140 4.89 3.72 -15.79
CA LEU A 140 6.26 3.23 -15.74
C LEU A 140 6.26 1.78 -15.23
N PRO A 141 6.60 0.78 -16.07
CA PRO A 141 6.83 -0.58 -15.59
C PRO A 141 8.16 -0.70 -14.83
N GLU A 142 8.31 -1.74 -14.01
CA GLU A 142 9.55 -2.05 -13.27
C GLU A 142 10.76 -2.17 -14.20
N GLN A 143 10.55 -2.78 -15.37
CA GLN A 143 11.57 -2.95 -16.40
C GLN A 143 11.02 -2.41 -17.72
N PRO A 144 11.24 -1.12 -18.01
CA PRO A 144 10.83 -0.55 -19.28
C PRO A 144 11.65 -1.14 -20.42
N TYR A 145 10.96 -1.52 -21.49
CA TYR A 145 11.57 -2.02 -22.72
C TYR A 145 11.82 -0.85 -23.68
N PHE A 146 13.01 -0.79 -24.25
CA PHE A 146 13.42 0.28 -25.15
C PHE A 146 13.92 -0.27 -26.48
N TYR A 147 13.81 0.56 -27.51
CA TYR A 147 14.42 0.31 -28.81
C TYR A 147 15.86 0.82 -28.78
N ASP A 148 16.81 -0.11 -28.66
CA ASP A 148 18.24 0.17 -28.50
C ASP A 148 18.86 1.10 -29.55
N TYR A 149 18.26 1.14 -30.74
CA TYR A 149 18.71 1.94 -31.88
C TYR A 149 18.20 3.39 -31.86
N LEU A 150 17.18 3.71 -31.06
CA LEU A 150 16.70 5.08 -30.88
C LEU A 150 17.63 5.86 -29.95
N ASN A 151 17.52 7.18 -29.95
CA ASN A 151 18.03 8.05 -28.89
C ASN A 151 16.90 8.55 -27.96
N GLY A 152 17.27 9.22 -26.88
CA GLY A 152 16.32 9.69 -25.87
C GLY A 152 15.27 10.66 -26.40
N ILE A 153 15.64 11.57 -27.31
CA ILE A 153 14.67 12.49 -27.93
C ILE A 153 13.68 11.71 -28.81
N GLU A 154 14.19 10.86 -29.70
CA GLU A 154 13.35 10.07 -30.62
C GLU A 154 12.35 9.20 -29.87
N TYR A 155 12.79 8.56 -28.78
CA TYR A 155 11.92 7.75 -27.95
C TYR A 155 10.82 8.55 -27.27
N LEU A 156 11.14 9.72 -26.71
CA LEU A 156 10.13 10.58 -26.07
C LEU A 156 9.17 11.20 -27.09
N GLU A 157 9.66 11.58 -28.27
CA GLU A 157 8.79 12.05 -29.37
C GLU A 157 7.82 10.96 -29.84
N LEU A 158 8.29 9.70 -29.89
CA LEU A 158 7.45 8.55 -30.19
C LEU A 158 6.39 8.33 -29.11
N ALA A 159 6.79 8.30 -27.83
CA ALA A 159 5.87 8.12 -26.71
C ALA A 159 4.79 9.21 -26.65
N ALA A 160 5.19 10.48 -26.87
CA ALA A 160 4.29 11.61 -26.93
C ALA A 160 3.26 11.50 -28.05
N GLN A 161 3.69 11.14 -29.27
CA GLN A 161 2.79 10.98 -30.41
C GLN A 161 1.83 9.79 -30.23
N LEU A 162 2.30 8.67 -29.69
CA LEU A 162 1.44 7.52 -29.36
C LEU A 162 0.38 7.88 -28.31
N SER A 163 0.67 8.87 -27.45
CA SER A 163 -0.27 9.42 -26.47
C SER A 163 -1.20 10.49 -27.04
N GLY A 164 -1.15 10.75 -28.36
CA GLY A 164 -2.07 11.63 -29.07
C GLY A 164 -1.58 13.07 -29.25
N LEU A 165 -0.35 13.41 -28.86
CA LEU A 165 0.21 14.74 -29.07
C LEU A 165 0.55 14.98 -30.55
N GLN A 166 0.27 16.20 -31.03
CA GLN A 166 0.70 16.63 -32.35
C GLN A 166 2.24 16.70 -32.43
N ALA A 167 2.81 16.45 -33.61
CA ALA A 167 4.25 16.33 -33.80
C ALA A 167 5.08 17.56 -33.35
N ALA A 168 4.52 18.77 -33.42
CA ALA A 168 5.18 19.98 -32.94
C ALA A 168 5.25 20.00 -31.39
N THR A 169 4.12 19.76 -30.73
CA THR A 169 4.03 19.68 -29.27
C THR A 169 4.83 18.49 -28.73
N ALA A 170 4.79 17.33 -29.39
CA ALA A 170 5.58 16.17 -29.02
C ALA A 170 7.08 16.47 -28.98
N ARG A 171 7.60 17.20 -29.98
CA ARG A 171 9.00 17.66 -30.04
C ARG A 171 9.37 18.59 -28.89
N GLU A 172 8.48 19.53 -28.57
CA GLU A 172 8.68 20.44 -27.44
C GLU A 172 8.72 19.68 -26.11
N ARG A 173 7.73 18.82 -25.87
CA ARG A 173 7.62 18.02 -24.65
C ARG A 173 8.76 17.03 -24.48
N ALA A 174 9.19 16.38 -25.55
CA ALA A 174 10.33 15.48 -25.53
C ALA A 174 11.61 16.19 -25.06
N ARG A 175 11.91 17.38 -25.60
CA ARG A 175 13.09 18.16 -25.17
C ARG A 175 12.97 18.64 -23.73
N HIS A 176 11.79 19.12 -23.34
CA HIS A 176 11.53 19.54 -21.97
C HIS A 176 11.81 18.40 -20.99
N TRP A 177 11.15 17.24 -21.18
CA TRP A 177 11.26 16.12 -20.26
C TRP A 177 12.65 15.48 -20.28
N LEU A 178 13.31 15.38 -21.44
CA LEU A 178 14.69 14.88 -21.51
C LEU A 178 15.65 15.77 -20.71
N GLY A 179 15.46 17.10 -20.78
CA GLY A 179 16.20 18.06 -19.97
C GLY A 179 15.89 17.92 -18.48
N ARG A 180 14.60 17.82 -18.11
CA ARG A 180 14.16 17.68 -16.72
C ARG A 180 14.72 16.44 -16.03
N VAL A 181 14.82 15.32 -16.74
CA VAL A 181 15.41 14.10 -16.18
C VAL A 181 16.93 14.04 -16.29
N GLY A 182 17.60 15.14 -16.65
CA GLY A 182 19.06 15.23 -16.68
C GLY A 182 19.71 14.40 -17.78
N LEU A 183 19.03 14.21 -18.91
CA LEU A 183 19.54 13.47 -20.08
C LEU A 183 19.72 14.37 -21.32
N GLY A 184 19.53 15.69 -21.16
CA GLY A 184 19.58 16.67 -22.24
C GLY A 184 20.98 16.98 -22.79
N GLU A 185 22.06 16.62 -22.09
CA GLU A 185 23.44 16.92 -22.53
C GLU A 185 23.87 16.09 -23.75
N ARG A 186 23.37 14.86 -23.87
CA ARG A 186 23.73 13.93 -24.95
C ARG A 186 22.49 13.39 -25.64
N PRO A 187 21.70 14.26 -26.29
CA PRO A 187 20.37 13.91 -26.78
C PRO A 187 20.39 12.88 -27.91
N ARG A 188 21.50 12.79 -28.65
CA ARG A 188 21.71 11.85 -29.77
C ARG A 188 22.43 10.56 -29.34
N LEU A 189 22.72 10.38 -28.05
CA LEU A 189 23.28 9.12 -27.57
C LEU A 189 22.22 8.03 -27.70
N GLY A 190 22.55 6.95 -28.42
CA GLY A 190 21.64 5.82 -28.58
C GLY A 190 21.36 5.10 -27.25
N LEU A 191 20.14 4.60 -27.09
CA LEU A 191 19.65 4.00 -25.84
C LEU A 191 20.44 2.77 -25.42
N ARG A 192 21.04 2.02 -26.35
CA ARG A 192 21.97 0.91 -26.03
C ARG A 192 23.16 1.31 -25.14
N LYS A 193 23.50 2.61 -25.07
CA LYS A 193 24.60 3.15 -24.27
C LYS A 193 24.13 3.74 -22.94
N TYR A 194 22.84 3.71 -22.66
CA TYR A 194 22.28 4.25 -21.42
C TYR A 194 22.52 3.25 -20.29
N SER A 195 22.89 3.75 -19.11
CA SER A 195 22.88 2.90 -17.92
C SER A 195 21.45 2.54 -17.53
N LYS A 196 21.28 1.52 -16.68
CA LYS A 196 19.97 1.17 -16.13
C LYS A 196 19.24 2.38 -15.51
N GLY A 197 19.96 3.22 -14.76
CA GLY A 197 19.38 4.42 -14.15
C GLY A 197 19.02 5.53 -15.15
N MET A 198 19.76 5.64 -16.27
CA MET A 198 19.37 6.55 -17.36
C MET A 198 18.10 6.06 -18.07
N LEU A 199 17.99 4.75 -18.31
CA LEU A 199 16.80 4.13 -18.89
C LEU A 199 15.57 4.30 -17.98
N GLN A 200 15.75 4.11 -16.67
CA GLN A 200 14.68 4.33 -15.69
C GLN A 200 14.16 5.78 -15.71
N ARG A 201 15.08 6.75 -15.71
CA ARG A 201 14.75 8.18 -15.81
C ARG A 201 14.07 8.53 -17.14
N LEU A 202 14.52 7.94 -18.24
CA LEU A 202 13.87 8.08 -19.55
C LEU A 202 12.45 7.48 -19.56
N GLY A 203 12.26 6.33 -18.91
CA GLY A 203 10.94 5.71 -18.75
C GLY A 203 9.99 6.60 -17.95
N LEU A 204 10.47 7.22 -16.87
CA LEU A 204 9.70 8.19 -16.10
C LEU A 204 9.33 9.42 -16.95
N ALA A 205 10.28 9.97 -17.72
CA ALA A 205 10.01 11.04 -18.67
C ALA A 205 8.94 10.64 -19.70
N ALA A 206 8.98 9.41 -20.21
CA ALA A 206 7.99 8.91 -21.17
C ALA A 206 6.59 8.77 -20.55
N ALA A 207 6.51 8.35 -19.28
CA ALA A 207 5.24 8.31 -18.55
C ALA A 207 4.62 9.71 -18.35
N LEU A 208 5.45 10.76 -18.31
CA LEU A 208 5.06 12.15 -18.04
C LEU A 208 4.85 13.00 -19.29
N VAL A 209 5.28 12.52 -20.46
CA VAL A 209 5.48 13.36 -21.65
C VAL A 209 4.20 14.02 -22.17
N HIS A 210 3.05 13.41 -21.92
CA HIS A 210 1.72 13.84 -22.36
C HIS A 210 0.89 14.52 -21.26
N ASP A 211 1.51 14.92 -20.14
CA ASP A 211 0.86 15.54 -18.98
C ASP A 211 -0.34 14.71 -18.44
N PRO A 212 -0.09 13.49 -17.94
CA PRO A 212 -1.14 12.66 -17.38
C PRO A 212 -1.72 13.26 -16.10
N GLU A 213 -3.00 12.95 -15.83
CA GLU A 213 -3.65 13.27 -14.54
C GLU A 213 -3.40 12.17 -13.48
N LEU A 214 -3.06 10.95 -13.92
CA LEU A 214 -2.74 9.80 -13.08
C LEU A 214 -1.42 9.16 -13.52
N LEU A 215 -0.50 8.96 -12.59
CA LEU A 215 0.74 8.22 -12.77
C LEU A 215 0.68 6.89 -12.02
N ILE A 216 0.93 5.80 -12.74
CA ILE A 216 1.14 4.47 -12.16
C ILE A 216 2.61 4.08 -12.34
N LEU A 217 3.33 3.85 -11.24
CA LEU A 217 4.77 3.58 -11.27
C LEU A 217 5.09 2.26 -10.56
N ASP A 218 5.63 1.28 -11.28
CA ASP A 218 6.01 -0.01 -10.71
C ASP A 218 7.49 0.03 -10.30
N GLU A 219 7.76 0.02 -8.99
CA GLU A 219 9.10 0.05 -8.39
C GLU A 219 10.00 1.17 -8.99
N PRO A 220 9.55 2.44 -9.03
CA PRO A 220 10.20 3.51 -9.80
C PRO A 220 11.65 3.81 -9.37
N MET A 221 11.98 3.49 -8.12
CA MET A 221 13.29 3.75 -7.49
C MET A 221 14.21 2.53 -7.50
N SER A 222 13.76 1.38 -8.04
CA SER A 222 14.51 0.14 -8.04
C SER A 222 15.75 0.20 -8.92
N GLY A 223 16.89 -0.20 -8.35
CA GLY A 223 18.18 -0.21 -9.05
C GLY A 223 18.78 1.18 -9.34
N LEU A 224 18.28 2.23 -8.69
CA LEU A 224 18.88 3.56 -8.70
C LEU A 224 19.85 3.74 -7.53
N ASP A 225 20.88 4.55 -7.77
CA ASP A 225 21.78 5.05 -6.74
C ASP A 225 21.09 6.13 -5.88
N PRO A 226 21.69 6.58 -4.76
CA PRO A 226 21.06 7.55 -3.87
C PRO A 226 20.67 8.88 -4.56
N PHE A 227 21.45 9.33 -5.54
CA PHE A 227 21.14 10.53 -6.31
C PHE A 227 19.95 10.32 -7.23
N GLY A 228 19.92 9.23 -8.01
CA GLY A 228 18.78 8.92 -8.88
C GLY A 228 17.48 8.68 -8.11
N ARG A 229 17.55 8.08 -6.91
CA ARG A 229 16.38 7.97 -6.01
C ARG A 229 15.85 9.33 -5.59
N ARG A 230 16.73 10.26 -5.23
CA ARG A 230 16.37 11.65 -4.91
C ARG A 230 15.71 12.32 -6.12
N ASP A 231 16.27 12.19 -7.32
CA ASP A 231 15.71 12.79 -8.54
C ASP A 231 14.28 12.29 -8.84
N VAL A 232 14.05 10.97 -8.74
CA VAL A 232 12.72 10.37 -8.93
C VAL A 232 11.74 10.87 -7.87
N ARG A 233 12.16 10.94 -6.62
CA ARG A 233 11.33 11.45 -5.52
C ARG A 233 10.93 12.91 -5.75
N ASP A 234 11.89 13.75 -6.14
CA ASP A 234 11.66 15.17 -6.36
C ASP A 234 10.68 15.36 -7.55
N LEU A 235 10.78 14.52 -8.60
CA LEU A 235 9.81 14.50 -9.70
C LEU A 235 8.40 14.08 -9.27
N ILE A 236 8.26 13.05 -8.44
CA ILE A 236 6.96 12.62 -7.89
C ILE A 236 6.35 13.76 -7.06
N THR A 237 7.16 14.42 -6.25
CA THR A 237 6.73 15.56 -5.41
C THR A 237 6.27 16.73 -6.28
N GLU A 238 7.02 17.07 -7.33
CA GLU A 238 6.63 18.11 -8.29
C GLU A 238 5.28 17.79 -8.95
N GLN A 239 5.03 16.52 -9.33
CA GLN A 239 3.75 16.14 -9.94
C GLN A 239 2.59 16.21 -8.94
N ARG A 240 2.82 15.77 -7.69
CA ARG A 240 1.85 15.94 -6.60
C ARG A 240 1.47 17.40 -6.41
N GLU A 241 2.44 18.31 -6.39
CA GLU A 241 2.20 19.75 -6.24
C GLU A 241 1.39 20.34 -7.40
N ARG A 242 1.48 19.74 -8.59
CA ARG A 242 0.67 20.08 -9.77
C ARG A 242 -0.73 19.45 -9.75
N GLY A 243 -1.07 18.68 -8.71
CA GLY A 243 -2.35 18.00 -8.56
C GLY A 243 -2.46 16.66 -9.30
N VAL A 244 -1.36 16.13 -9.83
CA VAL A 244 -1.33 14.81 -10.45
C VAL A 244 -1.48 13.74 -9.38
N THR A 245 -2.29 12.73 -9.65
CA THR A 245 -2.43 11.58 -8.75
C THR A 245 -1.30 10.61 -9.00
N VAL A 246 -0.66 10.07 -7.96
CA VAL A 246 0.43 9.10 -8.11
C VAL A 246 0.12 7.83 -7.35
N LEU A 247 0.14 6.69 -8.04
CA LEU A 247 0.09 5.36 -7.45
C LEU A 247 1.40 4.64 -7.76
N PHE A 248 2.20 4.30 -6.75
CA PHE A 248 3.44 3.57 -6.99
C PHE A 248 3.58 2.33 -6.11
N SER A 249 4.29 1.32 -6.60
CA SER A 249 4.68 0.16 -5.81
C SER A 249 6.08 0.34 -5.23
N SER A 250 6.28 -0.12 -4.00
CA SER A 250 7.60 -0.23 -3.39
C SER A 250 7.63 -1.38 -2.38
N HIS A 251 8.81 -1.94 -2.15
CA HIS A 251 9.11 -2.83 -1.03
C HIS A 251 10.01 -2.14 0.01
N ILE A 252 10.34 -0.86 -0.20
CA ILE A 252 11.21 -0.06 0.63
C ILE A 252 10.37 0.93 1.43
N LEU A 253 10.32 0.72 2.74
CA LEU A 253 9.56 1.54 3.69
C LEU A 253 9.92 3.04 3.63
N PRO A 254 11.21 3.45 3.66
CA PRO A 254 11.59 4.86 3.57
C PRO A 254 11.06 5.60 2.35
N ASP A 255 10.92 4.92 1.21
CA ASP A 255 10.42 5.52 -0.03
C ASP A 255 8.95 5.91 0.13
N VAL A 256 8.18 5.10 0.87
CA VAL A 256 6.76 5.30 1.15
C VAL A 256 6.55 6.37 2.23
N GLU A 257 7.33 6.33 3.31
CA GLU A 257 7.25 7.33 4.41
C GLU A 257 7.46 8.76 3.91
N MET A 258 8.35 8.92 2.92
CA MET A 258 8.78 10.23 2.46
C MET A 258 7.84 10.84 1.40
N LEU A 259 7.12 10.01 0.64
CA LEU A 259 6.35 10.44 -0.53
C LEU A 259 4.84 10.35 -0.35
N CYS A 260 4.36 9.36 0.40
CA CYS A 260 2.96 9.01 0.38
C CYS A 260 2.12 9.87 1.30
N ASP A 261 0.93 10.23 0.85
CA ASP A 261 -0.14 10.68 1.74
C ASP A 261 -0.79 9.45 2.42
N ARG A 262 -0.94 8.35 1.67
CA ARG A 262 -1.52 7.07 2.14
C ARG A 262 -0.74 5.86 1.65
N VAL A 263 -0.79 4.80 2.43
CA VAL A 263 -0.13 3.52 2.16
C VAL A 263 -1.15 2.41 2.18
N ALA A 264 -1.11 1.57 1.16
CA ALA A 264 -1.84 0.31 1.07
C ALA A 264 -0.85 -0.84 1.23
N ILE A 265 -0.94 -1.55 2.35
CA ILE A 265 -0.08 -2.68 2.68
C ILE A 265 -0.66 -3.94 2.05
N MET A 266 0.11 -4.54 1.14
CA MET A 266 -0.23 -5.76 0.44
C MET A 266 0.64 -6.91 0.90
N ILE A 267 0.02 -8.02 1.27
CA ILE A 267 0.70 -9.27 1.61
C ILE A 267 -0.05 -10.41 0.95
N GLY A 268 0.70 -11.29 0.27
CA GLY A 268 0.14 -12.53 -0.24
C GLY A 268 -0.99 -12.39 -1.27
N GLY A 269 -1.05 -11.28 -2.01
CA GLY A 269 -2.11 -11.02 -2.99
C GLY A 269 -3.37 -10.38 -2.39
N ARG A 270 -3.32 -9.93 -1.14
CA ARG A 270 -4.44 -9.25 -0.46
C ARG A 270 -4.01 -7.89 0.06
N LEU A 271 -4.99 -7.01 0.24
CA LEU A 271 -4.82 -5.77 1.00
C LEU A 271 -5.06 -6.05 2.48
N THR A 272 -4.05 -5.81 3.29
CA THR A 272 -4.13 -6.03 4.74
C THR A 272 -4.56 -4.77 5.47
N ARG A 273 -4.04 -3.60 5.05
CA ARG A 273 -4.35 -2.32 5.69
C ARG A 273 -4.19 -1.16 4.71
N VAL A 274 -5.01 -0.14 4.85
CA VAL A 274 -4.81 1.19 4.26
C VAL A 274 -4.81 2.21 5.37
N ALA A 275 -3.84 3.11 5.39
CA ALA A 275 -3.78 4.19 6.36
C ALA A 275 -2.99 5.36 5.81
N THR A 276 -3.19 6.53 6.41
CA THR A 276 -2.31 7.69 6.14
C THR A 276 -0.94 7.47 6.77
N VAL A 277 0.11 8.08 6.23
CA VAL A 277 1.44 8.00 6.85
C VAL A 277 1.43 8.56 8.28
N GLY A 278 0.60 9.58 8.56
CA GLY A 278 0.40 10.10 9.91
C GLY A 278 -0.22 9.09 10.87
N GLU A 279 -1.34 8.46 10.49
CA GLU A 279 -2.01 7.43 11.31
C GLU A 279 -1.12 6.20 11.56
N LEU A 280 -0.27 5.85 10.59
CA LEU A 280 0.66 4.74 10.72
C LEU A 280 1.78 4.99 11.74
N VAL A 281 2.07 6.26 12.04
CA VAL A 281 3.07 6.68 13.04
C VAL A 281 2.44 6.92 14.41
N ASP A 282 1.11 7.06 14.48
CA ASP A 282 0.37 7.54 15.66
C ASP A 282 -0.66 6.53 16.21
N ASP A 283 -0.52 5.24 15.88
CA ASP A 283 -1.45 4.18 16.29
C ASP A 283 -1.33 3.86 17.80
N GLY A 284 -1.82 4.78 18.65
CA GLY A 284 -2.47 4.63 19.95
C GLY A 284 -1.77 3.92 21.12
N ALA A 285 -0.92 2.93 20.89
CA ALA A 285 -0.16 2.21 21.89
C ALA A 285 1.28 2.71 21.86
N GLN A 286 1.55 3.77 22.64
CA GLN A 286 2.93 4.15 22.94
C GLN A 286 3.51 3.10 23.87
N ALA A 287 4.11 2.08 23.28
CA ALA A 287 4.95 1.17 24.03
C ALA A 287 6.09 1.99 24.66
N VAL A 288 6.47 1.70 25.90
CA VAL A 288 7.58 2.43 26.56
C VAL A 288 8.73 1.48 26.79
N GLU A 289 9.92 1.90 26.38
CA GLU A 289 11.16 1.17 26.66
C GLU A 289 11.91 1.84 27.81
N ILE A 290 12.14 1.08 28.88
CA ILE A 290 12.96 1.51 30.02
C ILE A 290 14.28 0.73 29.97
N ARG A 291 15.38 1.44 29.72
CA ARG A 291 16.74 0.87 29.73
C ARG A 291 17.37 1.08 31.08
N CYS A 292 17.84 0.00 31.69
CA CYS A 292 18.44 -0.03 33.01
C CYS A 292 19.86 -0.56 32.96
N ALA A 293 20.67 -0.22 33.96
CA ALA A 293 21.96 -0.86 34.18
C ALA A 293 21.81 -2.40 34.27
N PRO A 294 22.85 -3.16 33.91
CA PRO A 294 22.83 -4.61 34.04
C PRO A 294 22.79 -4.93 35.53
N GLY A 295 21.69 -5.51 36.02
CA GLY A 295 21.54 -5.70 37.47
C GLY A 295 20.17 -6.21 37.89
N ALA A 296 20.19 -7.17 38.82
CA ALA A 296 19.10 -7.89 39.46
C ALA A 296 18.25 -8.79 38.54
N LEU A 297 18.12 -10.07 38.92
CA LEU A 297 17.09 -10.99 38.44
C LEU A 297 15.74 -10.58 39.05
N LEU A 298 15.25 -9.39 38.68
CA LEU A 298 13.89 -9.00 38.99
C LEU A 298 12.90 -9.87 38.24
N VAL A 299 12.08 -10.57 39.02
CA VAL A 299 10.92 -11.31 38.54
C VAL A 299 9.80 -10.30 38.34
N ILE A 300 9.32 -10.17 37.11
CA ILE A 300 8.19 -9.30 36.79
C ILE A 300 6.97 -9.76 37.61
N PRO A 301 6.32 -8.86 38.37
CA PRO A 301 5.11 -9.19 39.11
C PRO A 301 4.05 -9.85 38.22
N LYS A 302 3.38 -10.89 38.73
CA LYS A 302 2.38 -11.66 37.96
C LYS A 302 1.26 -10.81 37.36
N HIS A 303 0.89 -9.70 38.00
CA HIS A 303 -0.14 -8.79 37.52
C HIS A 303 0.30 -7.94 36.30
N TRP A 304 1.59 -7.94 35.95
CA TRP A 304 2.14 -7.36 34.72
C TRP A 304 2.52 -8.41 33.67
N ALA A 305 2.29 -9.70 33.95
CA ALA A 305 2.59 -10.77 33.01
C ALA A 305 1.85 -10.55 31.69
N GLY A 306 2.57 -10.67 30.57
CA GLY A 306 2.04 -10.44 29.23
C GLY A 306 2.00 -8.98 28.79
N ARG A 307 2.08 -8.00 29.72
CA ARG A 307 2.02 -6.55 29.40
C ARG A 307 3.34 -5.82 29.59
N VAL A 308 4.24 -6.41 30.38
CA VAL A 308 5.63 -5.99 30.55
C VAL A 308 6.51 -7.15 30.19
N SER A 309 7.45 -6.93 29.28
CA SER A 309 8.47 -7.90 28.92
C SER A 309 9.85 -7.38 29.33
N ARG A 310 10.77 -8.30 29.61
CA ARG A 310 12.17 -7.98 29.90
C ARG A 310 13.06 -8.70 28.91
N THR A 311 13.98 -7.96 28.30
CA THR A 311 15.07 -8.50 27.50
C THR A 311 16.39 -8.17 28.18
N GLN A 312 17.20 -9.20 28.45
CA GLN A 312 18.53 -9.02 29.03
C GLN A 312 19.56 -8.93 27.89
N ARG A 313 20.36 -7.85 27.89
CA ARG A 313 21.54 -7.70 27.04
C ARG A 313 22.80 -7.76 27.91
N ALA A 314 23.97 -7.89 27.27
CA ALA A 314 25.25 -8.04 27.96
C ALA A 314 25.58 -6.86 28.89
N ASP A 315 25.10 -5.66 28.57
CA ASP A 315 25.46 -4.38 29.18
C ASP A 315 24.26 -3.57 29.70
N GLU A 316 23.03 -4.07 29.54
CA GLU A 316 21.79 -3.42 29.97
C GLU A 316 20.63 -4.41 30.20
N SER A 317 19.65 -4.00 31.00
CA SER A 317 18.36 -4.68 31.13
C SER A 317 17.27 -3.79 30.53
N VAL A 318 16.51 -4.30 29.56
CA VAL A 318 15.48 -3.54 28.85
C VAL A 318 14.10 -4.04 29.27
N PHE A 319 13.26 -3.14 29.79
CA PHE A 319 11.86 -3.41 30.08
C PHE A 319 10.98 -2.74 29.03
N ARG A 320 10.07 -3.49 28.40
CA ARG A 320 9.14 -2.97 27.40
C ARG A 320 7.72 -3.08 27.93
N LEU A 321 7.03 -1.95 27.99
CA LEU A 321 5.62 -1.81 28.37
C LEU A 321 4.79 -1.65 27.10
N GLU A 322 3.60 -2.24 27.04
CA GLU A 322 2.67 -2.09 25.91
C GLU A 322 2.00 -0.70 25.87
N ASP A 323 1.87 -0.04 27.03
CA ASP A 323 1.22 1.26 27.18
C ASP A 323 1.97 2.17 28.18
N GLU A 324 1.83 3.48 28.01
CA GLU A 324 2.40 4.49 28.92
C GLU A 324 1.66 4.55 30.27
N ALA A 325 0.42 4.05 30.34
CA ALA A 325 -0.42 4.13 31.53
C ALA A 325 0.23 3.49 32.78
N ARG A 326 1.08 2.49 32.59
CA ARG A 326 1.80 1.79 33.69
C ARG A 326 3.24 2.26 33.89
N LEU A 327 3.69 3.28 33.17
CA LEU A 327 5.07 3.76 33.23
C LEU A 327 5.46 4.16 34.67
N GLY A 328 4.56 4.87 35.36
CA GLY A 328 4.79 5.30 36.75
C GLY A 328 4.97 4.12 37.71
N ASP A 329 4.12 3.11 37.62
CA ASP A 329 4.15 1.93 38.50
C ASP A 329 5.43 1.10 38.28
N VAL A 330 5.80 0.87 37.02
CA VAL A 330 6.99 0.09 36.66
C VAL A 330 8.26 0.84 37.03
N LEU A 331 8.33 2.16 36.77
CA LEU A 331 9.47 2.98 37.20
C LEU A 331 9.60 2.99 38.72
N GLY A 332 8.50 3.17 39.46
CA GLY A 332 8.51 3.15 40.92
C GLY A 332 9.06 1.83 41.47
N TRP A 333 8.62 0.70 40.91
CA TRP A 333 9.12 -0.62 41.27
C TRP A 333 10.61 -0.81 40.98
N LEU A 334 11.09 -0.39 39.81
CA LEU A 334 12.52 -0.48 39.45
C LEU A 334 13.39 0.35 40.41
N LEU A 335 12.96 1.57 40.73
CA LEU A 335 13.68 2.47 41.63
C LEU A 335 13.68 1.94 43.08
N GLN A 336 12.56 1.40 43.57
CA GLN A 336 12.48 0.77 44.89
C GLN A 336 13.37 -0.48 45.00
N ALA A 337 13.53 -1.22 43.89
CA ALA A 337 14.45 -2.34 43.80
C ALA A 337 15.93 -1.94 43.70
N GLY A 338 16.24 -0.63 43.70
CA GLY A 338 17.61 -0.12 43.57
C GLY A 338 18.20 -0.25 42.18
N VAL A 339 17.37 -0.45 41.15
CA VAL A 339 17.82 -0.56 39.76
C VAL A 339 18.12 0.84 39.22
N GLN A 340 19.31 1.01 38.65
CA GLN A 340 19.67 2.27 38.01
C GLN A 340 19.03 2.36 36.61
N VAL A 341 18.01 3.21 36.47
CA VAL A 341 17.40 3.54 35.18
C VAL A 341 18.33 4.48 34.40
N ARG A 342 18.66 4.12 33.16
CA ARG A 342 19.51 4.92 32.26
C ARG A 342 18.69 5.78 31.31
N ALA A 343 17.60 5.25 30.78
CA ALA A 343 16.74 5.98 29.84
C ALA A 343 15.31 5.44 29.87
N VAL A 344 14.35 6.32 29.61
CA VAL A 344 12.95 6.00 29.35
C VAL A 344 12.60 6.59 28.00
N THR A 345 12.27 5.74 27.03
CA THR A 345 12.03 6.16 25.65
C THR A 345 10.65 5.69 25.21
N PRO A 346 9.74 6.60 24.84
CA PRO A 346 8.50 6.20 24.18
C PRO A 346 8.84 5.59 22.81
N GLN A 347 8.33 4.40 22.56
CA GLN A 347 8.41 3.69 21.30
C GLN A 347 7.13 3.94 20.53
N ARG A 348 7.25 4.61 19.40
CA ARG A 348 6.16 4.73 18.44
C ARG A 348 6.21 3.52 17.51
N PRO A 349 5.07 2.87 17.21
CA PRO A 349 5.04 1.86 16.16
C PRO A 349 5.56 2.49 14.86
N THR A 350 6.60 1.90 14.30
CA THR A 350 7.12 2.28 12.98
C THR A 350 6.29 1.58 11.91
N LEU A 351 6.31 2.10 10.67
CA LEU A 351 5.71 1.36 9.54
C LEU A 351 6.30 -0.04 9.41
N GLU A 352 7.58 -0.20 9.71
CA GLU A 352 8.26 -1.51 9.71
C GLU A 352 7.58 -2.47 10.70
N THR A 353 7.29 -2.02 11.92
CA THR A 353 6.63 -2.84 12.94
C THR A 353 5.22 -3.24 12.50
N LEU A 354 4.44 -2.29 11.96
CA LEU A 354 3.09 -2.56 11.45
C LEU A 354 3.12 -3.53 10.25
N PHE A 355 4.08 -3.36 9.36
CA PHE A 355 4.30 -4.25 8.23
C PHE A 355 4.66 -5.66 8.68
N MET A 356 5.55 -5.80 9.65
CA MET A 356 5.94 -7.10 10.21
C MET A 356 4.77 -7.80 10.90
N ALA A 357 4.01 -7.08 11.73
CA ALA A 357 2.82 -7.64 12.38
C ALA A 357 1.76 -8.11 11.35
N ALA A 358 1.54 -7.32 10.29
CA ALA A 358 0.66 -7.70 9.20
C ALA A 358 1.18 -8.94 8.44
N ALA A 359 2.50 -9.06 8.24
CA ALA A 359 3.13 -10.19 7.57
C ALA A 359 3.05 -11.47 8.40
N GLU A 360 3.26 -11.39 9.71
CA GLU A 360 3.13 -12.51 10.65
C GLU A 360 1.70 -13.05 10.68
N ALA A 361 0.70 -12.17 10.84
CA ALA A 361 -0.71 -12.58 10.87
C ALA A 361 -1.15 -13.29 9.57
N GLU A 362 -0.67 -12.86 8.41
CA GLU A 362 -0.96 -13.52 7.13
C GLU A 362 -0.17 -14.83 6.96
N HIS A 363 1.04 -14.93 7.51
CA HIS A 363 1.81 -16.17 7.52
C HIS A 363 1.10 -17.26 8.32
N GLU A 364 0.61 -16.93 9.52
CA GLU A 364 -0.18 -17.82 10.37
C GLU A 364 -1.44 -18.32 9.66
N ARG A 365 -2.17 -17.41 8.98
CA ARG A 365 -3.37 -17.75 8.20
C ARG A 365 -3.13 -18.70 7.04
N ARG A 366 -1.94 -18.69 6.45
CA ARG A 366 -1.57 -19.59 5.34
C ARG A 366 -1.15 -20.98 5.81
N GLN A 367 -0.75 -21.09 7.08
CA GLN A 367 -0.37 -22.36 7.70
C GLN A 367 -1.54 -23.07 8.39
N ALA A 368 -2.55 -22.32 8.82
CA ALA A 368 -3.85 -22.83 9.26
C ALA A 368 -4.69 -23.32 8.06
#